data_AF-D3BUB7-F1
#
_entry.id   AF-D3BUB7-F1
#
_cell.length_a   1.000
_cell.length_b   1.000
_cell.length_c   1.000
_cell.angle_alpha   90.00
_cell.angle_beta   90.00
_cell.angle_gamma   90.00
#
_symmetry.space_group_name_H-M   'P 1'
#
loop_
_entity.id
_entity.type
_entity.pdbx_description
1 polymer ?
#
loop_
_entity_poly.entity_id
_entity_poly.type
_entity_poly.pdbx_seq_one_letter_code
_entity_poly.pdbx_strand_id
1 'polypeptide(L)'
;MTKFTFNQPFNYSINSSRIIKINNKSIENVLSQRREEGRLISKITPVNEKKKDKKVDDMTLILGINRLFIFKANGKLEEDHHFLDIVEIQSPNSNEITIKFRNNNSAKFNSTDTDKILKTLYTSFVTTFPAITIGKALIFSVLPETRLVTIFQSVSNLTKESGPCGSFAITYKSICDYVGISPLSSVVWDIENLYPFNSIREFNLNEIYQSNANDVKALIMAMAYNNYFTSFVASNCKLSTDETNQLTETLKVNTTLQKILLNNIQSSKESIMSVLGALTDNKAIKLQHINIGNNILESKGIVALGSTIQSFATGITHINVESCQTSGKPLESLFNSILASSSIGTLQFLSINNNKLELCQFVACPTEWRRSQSAVLTGNRASKVSER
;
A
#
# COMPACT_ATOMS: atom_id res chain seq x y z
N MET A 1 1.29 -18.03 37.77
CA MET A 1 -0.10 -18.02 37.25
C MET A 1 -0.80 -16.81 37.86
N THR A 2 -0.86 -15.70 37.14
CA THR A 2 -1.60 -14.50 37.57
C THR A 2 -2.53 -14.15 36.43
N LYS A 3 -3.83 -14.45 36.61
CA LYS A 3 -4.89 -14.15 35.65
C LYS A 3 -5.11 -12.64 35.62
N PHE A 4 -4.75 -11.99 34.53
CA PHE A 4 -5.27 -10.66 34.21
C PHE A 4 -6.60 -10.83 33.46
N THR A 5 -7.71 -10.60 34.17
CA THR A 5 -9.03 -10.42 33.57
C THR A 5 -9.12 -9.02 32.96
N PHE A 6 -9.04 -8.92 31.64
CA PHE A 6 -9.41 -7.71 30.91
C PHE A 6 -10.93 -7.66 30.75
N ASN A 7 -11.60 -6.91 31.63
CA ASN A 7 -12.97 -6.45 31.41
C ASN A 7 -12.94 -4.92 31.37
N GLN A 8 -12.72 -4.36 30.18
CA GLN A 8 -13.22 -3.03 29.84
C GLN A 8 -13.70 -3.04 28.39
N PRO A 9 -14.93 -2.59 28.11
CA PRO A 9 -15.37 -2.33 26.75
C PRO A 9 -14.70 -1.04 26.29
N PHE A 10 -13.76 -1.14 25.34
CA PHE A 10 -13.10 0.03 24.77
C PHE A 10 -14.02 0.69 23.73
N ASN A 11 -14.63 1.80 24.13
CA ASN A 11 -15.20 2.79 23.23
C ASN A 11 -14.05 3.61 22.62
N TYR A 12 -13.54 3.18 21.47
CA TYR A 12 -12.88 4.10 20.56
C TYR A 12 -13.96 4.70 19.65
N SER A 13 -14.31 5.95 19.95
CA SER A 13 -15.13 6.80 19.10
C SER A 13 -14.41 7.01 17.77
N ILE A 14 -14.73 6.16 16.79
CA ILE A 14 -14.56 6.50 15.38
C ILE A 14 -15.24 7.85 15.19
N ASN A 15 -14.52 8.81 14.61
CA ASN A 15 -15.02 10.12 14.24
C ASN A 15 -16.46 10.01 13.75
N SER A 16 -17.40 10.55 14.52
CA SER A 16 -18.83 10.27 14.41
C SER A 16 -19.41 10.90 13.15
N SER A 17 -19.20 10.30 11.99
CA SER A 17 -20.18 10.38 10.91
C SER A 17 -21.47 9.80 11.48
N ARG A 18 -22.50 10.63 11.59
CA ARG A 18 -23.81 10.21 12.13
C ARG A 18 -24.28 8.99 11.34
N ILE A 19 -24.24 7.82 11.97
CA ILE A 19 -24.79 6.60 11.40
C ILE A 19 -26.28 6.86 11.14
N ILE A 20 -26.69 6.73 9.89
CA ILE A 20 -28.07 7.03 9.48
C ILE A 20 -28.91 5.77 9.65
N LYS A 21 -30.00 5.88 10.40
CA LYS A 21 -30.95 4.77 10.57
C LYS A 21 -31.69 4.49 9.25
N ILE A 22 -31.70 3.23 8.82
CA ILE A 22 -32.30 2.79 7.56
C ILE A 22 -33.67 2.18 7.86
N ASN A 23 -34.75 2.77 7.38
CA ASN A 23 -36.11 2.30 7.69
C ASN A 23 -36.63 1.18 6.77
N ASN A 24 -35.74 0.45 6.08
CA ASN A 24 -36.09 -0.64 5.16
C ASN A 24 -35.35 -1.93 5.53
N LYS A 25 -36.08 -2.94 6.00
CA LYS A 25 -35.53 -4.22 6.49
C LYS A 25 -34.71 -4.98 5.43
N SER A 26 -35.09 -4.90 4.16
CA SER A 26 -34.34 -5.55 3.07
C SER A 26 -32.94 -4.94 2.94
N ILE A 27 -32.86 -3.62 3.01
CA ILE A 27 -31.60 -2.87 2.95
C ILE A 27 -30.77 -3.15 4.21
N GLU A 28 -31.38 -3.10 5.40
CA GLU A 28 -30.70 -3.42 6.67
C GLU A 28 -30.08 -4.83 6.64
N ASN A 29 -30.80 -5.82 6.11
CA ASN A 29 -30.30 -7.18 5.98
C ASN A 29 -29.07 -7.26 5.06
N VAL A 30 -29.08 -6.58 3.92
CA VAL A 30 -27.93 -6.55 3.00
C VAL A 30 -26.72 -5.90 3.65
N LEU A 31 -26.90 -4.75 4.29
CA LEU A 31 -25.79 -4.06 4.95
C LEU A 31 -25.22 -4.87 6.12
N SER A 32 -26.07 -5.50 6.93
CA SER A 32 -25.64 -6.40 8.01
C SER A 32 -24.84 -7.59 7.48
N GLN A 33 -25.28 -8.23 6.39
CA GLN A 33 -24.53 -9.30 5.73
C GLN A 33 -23.16 -8.84 5.22
N ARG A 34 -23.06 -7.58 4.77
CA ARG A 34 -21.82 -6.95 4.32
C ARG A 34 -20.99 -6.34 5.46
N ARG A 35 -21.46 -6.39 6.71
CA ARG A 35 -20.85 -5.70 7.86
C ARG A 35 -20.64 -4.20 7.60
N GLU A 36 -21.62 -3.60 6.94
CA GLU A 36 -21.61 -2.22 6.49
C GLU A 36 -22.61 -1.37 7.27
N GLU A 37 -22.30 -0.09 7.41
CA GLU A 37 -23.17 0.91 8.05
C GLU A 37 -23.30 2.13 7.15
N GLY A 38 -24.54 2.63 6.98
CA GLY A 38 -24.82 3.78 6.12
C GLY A 38 -24.29 5.09 6.69
N ARG A 39 -23.23 5.64 6.07
CA ARG A 39 -22.71 6.99 6.34
C ARG A 39 -23.49 8.08 5.63
N LEU A 40 -24.01 7.77 4.45
CA LEU A 40 -24.90 8.65 3.69
C LEU A 40 -25.98 7.81 3.01
N ILE A 41 -27.21 8.30 3.06
CA ILE A 41 -28.33 7.80 2.28
C ILE A 41 -28.80 8.96 1.41
N SER A 42 -28.87 8.76 0.11
CA SER A 42 -29.36 9.77 -0.83
C SER A 42 -30.30 9.16 -1.84
N LYS A 43 -31.29 9.95 -2.25
CA LYS A 43 -32.18 9.61 -3.35
C LYS A 43 -31.49 9.98 -4.67
N ILE A 44 -31.46 9.05 -5.60
CA ILE A 44 -30.83 9.24 -6.90
C ILE A 44 -31.79 8.82 -8.02
N THR A 45 -31.69 9.49 -9.17
CA THR A 45 -32.44 9.13 -10.38
C THR A 45 -31.43 8.66 -11.43
N PRO A 46 -31.39 7.36 -11.78
CA PRO A 46 -30.43 6.85 -12.76
C PRO A 46 -30.59 7.53 -14.12
N VAL A 47 -29.47 7.80 -14.79
CA VAL A 47 -29.45 8.38 -16.15
C VAL A 47 -29.24 7.25 -17.15
N ASN A 48 -30.24 7.00 -18.00
CA ASN A 48 -30.15 5.97 -19.03
C ASN A 48 -29.72 6.56 -20.37
N GLU A 49 -28.45 6.40 -20.73
CA GLU A 49 -27.90 6.95 -21.98
C GLU A 49 -28.54 6.36 -23.24
N LYS A 50 -29.07 5.13 -23.16
CA LYS A 50 -29.71 4.44 -24.30
C LYS A 50 -31.19 4.79 -24.49
N LYS A 51 -31.85 5.40 -23.50
CA LYS A 51 -33.28 5.73 -23.53
C LYS A 51 -33.54 7.05 -22.79
N LYS A 52 -33.19 8.17 -23.44
CA LYS A 52 -33.31 9.53 -22.88
C LYS A 52 -34.70 9.90 -22.35
N ASP A 53 -35.77 9.28 -22.88
CA ASP A 53 -37.17 9.60 -22.52
C ASP A 53 -37.86 8.59 -21.59
N LYS A 54 -37.16 7.52 -21.15
CA LYS A 54 -37.78 6.57 -20.22
C LYS A 54 -37.55 7.04 -18.79
N LYS A 55 -38.60 7.58 -18.16
CA LYS A 55 -38.60 7.92 -16.73
C LYS A 55 -38.24 6.67 -15.92
N VAL A 56 -37.05 6.68 -15.32
CA VAL A 56 -36.57 5.59 -14.46
C VAL A 56 -37.01 5.93 -13.03
N ASP A 57 -37.49 4.92 -12.31
CA ASP A 57 -37.85 5.09 -10.90
C ASP A 57 -36.64 5.51 -10.08
N ASP A 58 -36.90 6.34 -9.08
CA ASP A 58 -35.86 6.77 -8.16
C ASP A 58 -35.30 5.57 -7.37
N MET A 59 -34.01 5.62 -7.13
CA MET A 59 -33.24 4.62 -6.39
C MET A 59 -32.64 5.24 -5.13
N THR A 60 -32.20 4.38 -4.22
CA THR A 60 -31.52 4.78 -2.98
C THR A 60 -30.04 4.45 -3.10
N LEU A 61 -29.20 5.48 -3.07
CA LEU A 61 -27.76 5.38 -2.92
C LEU A 61 -27.41 5.31 -1.44
N ILE A 62 -26.59 4.34 -1.05
CA ILE A 62 -26.01 4.26 0.29
C ILE A 62 -24.49 4.24 0.17
N LEU A 63 -23.83 5.19 0.82
CA LEU A 63 -22.39 5.14 1.03
C LEU A 63 -22.15 4.53 2.40
N GLY A 64 -21.52 3.37 2.41
CA GLY A 64 -21.09 2.64 3.59
C GLY A 64 -19.75 3.14 4.14
N ILE A 65 -19.14 2.30 4.97
CA ILE A 65 -17.79 2.45 5.49
C ILE A 65 -16.75 2.10 4.41
N ASN A 66 -16.94 1.00 3.68
CA ASN A 66 -16.01 0.54 2.63
C ASN A 66 -16.65 0.48 1.23
N ARG A 67 -17.97 0.46 1.15
CA ARG A 67 -18.73 0.14 -0.08
C ARG A 67 -19.77 1.19 -0.43
N LEU A 68 -20.13 1.23 -1.71
CA LEU A 68 -21.26 1.95 -2.27
C LEU A 68 -22.33 0.94 -2.70
N PHE A 69 -23.58 1.23 -2.36
CA PHE A 69 -24.73 0.42 -2.73
C PHE A 69 -25.80 1.26 -3.44
N ILE A 70 -26.43 0.67 -4.46
CA ILE A 70 -27.62 1.24 -5.10
C ILE A 70 -28.77 0.24 -4.94
N PHE A 71 -29.89 0.70 -4.37
CA PHE A 71 -31.09 -0.08 -4.17
C PHE A 71 -32.25 0.48 -4.98
N LYS A 72 -33.06 -0.40 -5.56
CA LYS A 72 -34.36 -0.05 -6.14
C LYS A 72 -35.32 0.44 -5.05
N ALA A 73 -36.37 1.17 -5.44
CA ALA A 73 -37.40 1.67 -4.52
C ALA A 73 -38.04 0.56 -3.64
N ASN A 74 -38.10 -0.68 -4.15
CA ASN A 74 -38.60 -1.84 -3.40
C ASN A 74 -37.59 -2.46 -2.41
N GLY A 75 -36.39 -1.88 -2.26
CA GLY A 75 -35.33 -2.37 -1.38
C GLY A 75 -34.48 -3.51 -1.97
N LYS A 76 -34.66 -3.87 -3.25
CA LYS A 76 -33.80 -4.83 -3.93
C LYS A 76 -32.45 -4.19 -4.28
N LEU A 77 -31.36 -4.89 -3.97
CA LEU A 77 -29.99 -4.48 -4.34
C LEU A 77 -29.81 -4.52 -5.86
N GLU A 78 -29.30 -3.42 -6.43
CA GLU A 78 -28.97 -3.29 -7.85
C GLU A 78 -27.46 -3.26 -8.06
N GLU A 79 -26.73 -2.44 -7.30
CA GLU A 79 -25.27 -2.32 -7.39
C GLU A 79 -24.61 -2.40 -6.00
N ASP A 80 -23.42 -2.99 -5.96
CA ASP A 80 -22.60 -3.21 -4.76
C ASP A 80 -21.12 -3.13 -5.18
N HIS A 81 -20.46 -2.03 -4.82
CA HIS A 81 -19.10 -1.72 -5.25
C HIS A 81 -18.22 -1.31 -4.07
N HIS A 82 -17.04 -1.91 -3.95
CA HIS A 82 -16.05 -1.45 -2.97
C HIS A 82 -15.40 -0.14 -3.44
N PHE A 83 -15.01 0.73 -2.52
CA PHE A 83 -14.39 2.01 -2.88
C PHE A 83 -13.10 1.85 -3.69
N LEU A 84 -12.31 0.80 -3.47
CA LEU A 84 -11.10 0.51 -4.26
C LEU A 84 -11.37 0.19 -5.74
N ASP A 85 -12.61 -0.19 -6.09
CA ASP A 85 -12.99 -0.41 -7.48
C ASP A 85 -13.29 0.89 -8.22
N ILE A 86 -13.49 2.01 -7.51
CA ILE A 86 -13.75 3.30 -8.13
C ILE A 86 -12.43 3.88 -8.65
N VAL A 87 -12.39 4.22 -9.93
CA VAL A 87 -11.22 4.83 -10.59
C VAL A 87 -11.44 6.29 -10.95
N GLU A 88 -12.70 6.67 -11.15
CA GLU A 88 -13.05 8.03 -11.56
C GLU A 88 -14.43 8.44 -11.04
N ILE A 89 -14.51 9.65 -10.50
CA ILE A 89 -15.74 10.31 -10.08
C ILE A 89 -15.83 11.63 -10.85
N GLN A 90 -16.90 11.79 -11.61
CA GLN A 90 -17.19 13.00 -12.39
C GLN A 90 -18.49 13.63 -11.93
N SER A 91 -18.52 14.96 -11.86
CA SER A 91 -19.75 15.73 -11.67
C SER A 91 -19.71 16.97 -12.57
N PRO A 92 -20.25 16.88 -13.81
CA PRO A 92 -20.14 17.96 -14.79
C PRO A 92 -21.02 19.17 -14.47
N ASN A 93 -22.02 19.00 -13.59
CA ASN A 93 -22.92 20.04 -13.12
C ASN A 93 -23.39 19.73 -11.69
N SER A 94 -24.18 20.62 -11.09
CA SER A 94 -24.60 20.51 -9.68
C SER A 94 -25.55 19.34 -9.37
N ASN A 95 -26.09 18.64 -10.37
CA ASN A 95 -27.11 17.61 -10.17
C ASN A 95 -26.68 16.23 -10.66
N GLU A 96 -25.60 16.09 -11.44
CA GLU A 96 -25.19 14.82 -12.04
C GLU A 96 -23.88 14.30 -11.43
N ILE A 97 -23.83 12.98 -11.20
CA ILE A 97 -22.60 12.24 -10.85
C ILE A 97 -22.45 11.04 -11.79
N THR A 98 -21.23 10.81 -12.25
CA THR A 98 -20.80 9.57 -12.89
C THR A 98 -19.66 8.95 -12.09
N ILE A 99 -19.79 7.70 -11.68
CA ILE A 99 -18.75 6.92 -11.02
C ILE A 99 -18.33 5.81 -11.99
N LYS A 100 -17.04 5.74 -12.33
CA LYS A 100 -16.49 4.67 -13.16
C LYS A 100 -15.69 3.71 -12.30
N PHE A 101 -15.81 2.43 -12.64
CA PHE A 101 -15.19 1.33 -11.91
C PHE A 101 -14.09 0.65 -12.73
N ARG A 102 -13.18 -0.08 -12.06
CA ARG A 102 -12.07 -0.82 -12.68
C ARG A 102 -12.50 -1.84 -13.73
N ASN A 103 -13.73 -2.35 -13.64
CA ASN A 103 -14.30 -3.31 -14.60
C ASN A 103 -14.92 -2.64 -15.84
N ASN A 104 -14.66 -1.34 -16.07
CA ASN A 104 -15.24 -0.51 -17.13
C ASN A 104 -16.76 -0.28 -17.04
N ASN A 105 -17.42 -0.70 -15.96
CA ASN A 105 -18.80 -0.30 -15.70
C ASN A 105 -18.83 1.13 -15.14
N SER A 106 -20.00 1.76 -15.23
CA SER A 106 -20.22 3.09 -14.66
C SER A 106 -21.63 3.28 -14.13
N ALA A 107 -21.74 3.90 -12.96
CA ALA A 107 -23.01 4.36 -12.40
C ALA A 107 -23.18 5.85 -12.69
N LYS A 108 -24.23 6.21 -13.43
CA LYS A 108 -24.56 7.61 -13.75
C LYS A 108 -25.95 7.95 -13.25
N PHE A 109 -26.05 9.02 -12.48
CA PHE A 109 -27.30 9.38 -11.82
C PHE A 109 -27.39 10.88 -11.51
N ASN A 110 -28.62 11.36 -11.38
CA ASN A 110 -28.94 12.68 -10.88
C ASN A 110 -29.27 12.63 -9.38
N SER A 111 -28.95 13.68 -8.63
CA SER A 111 -29.34 13.85 -7.23
C SER A 111 -29.44 15.33 -6.86
N THR A 112 -30.26 15.65 -5.85
CA THR A 112 -30.25 16.98 -5.21
C THR A 112 -29.16 17.12 -4.16
N ASP A 113 -28.56 16.00 -3.72
CA ASP A 113 -27.53 15.94 -2.69
C ASP A 113 -26.12 15.73 -3.26
N THR A 114 -25.89 16.10 -4.53
CA THR A 114 -24.64 15.88 -5.27
C THR A 114 -23.39 16.27 -4.47
N ASP A 115 -23.34 17.48 -3.92
CA ASP A 115 -22.18 17.96 -3.15
C ASP A 115 -21.97 17.19 -1.85
N LYS A 116 -23.06 16.74 -1.20
CA LYS A 116 -22.97 15.92 0.01
C LYS A 116 -22.44 14.52 -0.32
N ILE A 117 -22.88 13.94 -1.44
CA ILE A 117 -22.38 12.65 -1.94
C ILE A 117 -20.88 12.76 -2.25
N LEU A 118 -20.48 13.76 -3.04
CA LEU A 118 -19.08 13.98 -3.42
C LEU A 118 -18.19 14.22 -2.19
N LYS A 119 -18.65 15.04 -1.25
CA LYS A 119 -17.96 15.29 0.03
C LYS A 119 -17.79 14.01 0.85
N THR A 120 -18.84 13.18 0.94
CA THR A 120 -18.79 11.93 1.71
C THR A 120 -17.89 10.89 1.05
N LEU A 121 -17.93 10.77 -0.28
CA LEU A 121 -17.02 9.91 -1.05
C LEU A 121 -15.58 10.35 -0.82
N TYR A 122 -15.27 11.62 -1.08
CA TYR A 122 -13.92 12.16 -0.89
C TYR A 122 -13.40 11.94 0.53
N THR A 123 -14.22 12.27 1.54
CA THR A 123 -13.87 12.05 2.96
C THR A 123 -13.61 10.57 3.24
N SER A 124 -14.44 9.66 2.71
CA SER A 124 -14.25 8.22 2.93
C SER A 124 -12.95 7.71 2.31
N PHE A 125 -12.59 8.18 1.11
CA PHE A 125 -11.32 7.82 0.47
C PHE A 125 -10.11 8.26 1.29
N VAL A 126 -10.03 9.53 1.67
CA VAL A 126 -8.85 10.09 2.33
C VAL A 126 -8.72 9.67 3.80
N THR A 127 -9.83 9.28 4.45
CA THR A 127 -9.80 8.74 5.82
C THR A 127 -9.48 7.25 5.86
N THR A 128 -9.92 6.49 4.85
CA THR A 128 -9.70 5.03 4.75
C THR A 128 -8.38 4.69 4.06
N PHE A 129 -7.96 5.50 3.09
CA PHE A 129 -6.74 5.33 2.29
C PHE A 129 -5.92 6.63 2.27
N PRO A 130 -5.25 6.99 3.37
CA PRO A 130 -4.61 8.31 3.50
C PRO A 130 -3.54 8.63 2.47
N ALA A 131 -2.85 7.62 1.92
CA ALA A 131 -1.87 7.80 0.86
C ALA A 131 -2.43 7.58 -0.56
N ILE A 132 -3.76 7.56 -0.75
CA ILE A 132 -4.35 7.49 -2.10
C ILE A 132 -4.00 8.75 -2.90
N THR A 133 -3.54 8.55 -4.14
CA THR A 133 -3.13 9.66 -5.02
C THR A 133 -4.30 10.15 -5.87
N ILE A 134 -4.91 11.26 -5.45
CA ILE A 134 -5.94 11.95 -6.24
C ILE A 134 -5.32 12.48 -7.54
N GLY A 135 -5.99 12.25 -8.66
CA GLY A 135 -5.51 12.58 -10.01
C GLY A 135 -4.65 11.48 -10.66
N LYS A 136 -4.27 10.43 -9.93
CA LYS A 136 -3.54 9.28 -10.48
C LYS A 136 -4.25 7.95 -10.19
N ALA A 137 -4.40 7.59 -8.92
CA ALA A 137 -5.12 6.38 -8.51
C ALA A 137 -6.64 6.56 -8.53
N LEU A 138 -7.12 7.77 -8.21
CA LEU A 138 -8.53 8.15 -8.26
C LEU A 138 -8.64 9.50 -8.97
N ILE A 139 -9.31 9.55 -10.11
CA ILE A 139 -9.61 10.79 -10.82
C ILE A 139 -10.88 11.40 -10.20
N PHE A 140 -10.80 12.67 -9.78
CA PHE A 140 -11.93 13.38 -9.18
C PHE A 140 -12.16 14.68 -9.95
N SER A 141 -13.18 14.73 -10.79
CA SER A 141 -13.47 15.84 -11.71
C SER A 141 -14.84 16.44 -11.38
N VAL A 142 -14.88 17.69 -10.90
CA VAL A 142 -16.12 18.35 -10.48
C VAL A 142 -16.17 19.74 -11.07
N LEU A 143 -17.27 20.06 -11.74
CA LEU A 143 -17.54 21.35 -12.36
C LEU A 143 -18.81 21.99 -11.77
N PRO A 144 -18.83 23.33 -11.60
CA PRO A 144 -17.68 24.22 -11.65
C PRO A 144 -16.66 23.90 -10.53
N GLU A 145 -15.37 24.21 -10.76
CA GLU A 145 -14.27 23.88 -9.83
C GLU A 145 -14.42 24.49 -8.44
N THR A 146 -15.20 25.57 -8.30
CA THR A 146 -15.51 26.19 -7.00
C THR A 146 -16.13 25.20 -6.00
N ARG A 147 -16.81 24.15 -6.48
CA ARG A 147 -17.35 23.07 -5.64
C ARG A 147 -16.26 22.23 -4.98
N LEU A 148 -15.11 22.04 -5.65
CA LEU A 148 -13.98 21.28 -5.10
C LEU A 148 -13.43 21.92 -3.82
N VAL A 149 -13.45 23.25 -3.73
CA VAL A 149 -13.00 23.98 -2.55
C VAL A 149 -13.77 23.52 -1.31
N THR A 150 -15.11 23.53 -1.37
CA THR A 150 -15.97 23.10 -0.26
C THR A 150 -15.83 21.61 0.07
N ILE A 151 -15.65 20.77 -0.96
CA ILE A 151 -15.46 19.32 -0.81
C ILE A 151 -14.13 19.04 -0.10
N PHE A 152 -13.02 19.62 -0.56
CA PHE A 152 -11.69 19.35 -0.03
C PHE A 152 -11.41 20.04 1.31
N GLN A 153 -11.95 21.24 1.55
CA GLN A 153 -11.84 21.93 2.85
C GLN A 153 -12.46 21.14 4.00
N SER A 154 -13.40 20.24 3.72
CA SER A 154 -14.02 19.45 4.79
C SER A 154 -13.08 18.45 5.48
N VAL A 155 -11.91 18.19 4.87
CA VAL A 155 -10.94 17.19 5.35
C VAL A 155 -9.71 17.84 5.98
N SER A 156 -9.46 19.13 5.75
CA SER A 156 -8.27 19.83 6.31
C SER A 156 -8.25 19.85 7.85
N ASN A 157 -9.41 19.69 8.50
CA ASN A 157 -9.51 19.51 9.95
C ASN A 157 -9.34 18.05 10.39
N LEU A 158 -9.67 17.07 9.52
CA LEU A 158 -9.58 15.63 9.81
C LEU A 158 -8.16 15.09 9.64
N THR A 159 -7.34 15.68 8.75
CA THR A 159 -5.94 15.26 8.55
C THR A 159 -5.03 15.60 9.72
N LYS A 160 -5.44 16.50 10.62
CA LYS A 160 -4.71 16.82 11.86
C LYS A 160 -4.85 15.73 12.93
N GLU A 161 -5.87 14.88 12.83
CA GLU A 161 -6.15 13.77 13.75
C GLU A 161 -6.00 12.44 13.01
N SER A 162 -4.84 12.18 12.41
CA SER A 162 -4.57 10.85 11.86
C SER A 162 -4.61 9.84 13.00
N GLY A 163 -5.44 8.80 12.86
CA GLY A 163 -5.61 7.77 13.89
C GLY A 163 -4.31 7.00 14.15
N PRO A 164 -4.30 6.10 15.14
CA PRO A 164 -3.17 5.22 15.43
C PRO A 164 -2.50 4.67 14.17
N CYS A 165 -1.17 4.76 14.12
CA CYS A 165 -0.35 4.34 12.98
C CYS A 165 -0.84 4.85 11.62
N GLY A 166 -1.30 6.10 11.53
CA GLY A 166 -1.74 6.67 10.27
C GLY A 166 -3.08 6.13 9.78
N SER A 167 -3.96 5.72 10.70
CA SER A 167 -5.23 5.03 10.41
C SER A 167 -5.07 3.67 9.70
N PHE A 168 -3.91 3.03 9.79
CA PHE A 168 -3.62 1.78 9.06
C PHE A 168 -4.62 0.65 9.37
N ALA A 169 -5.12 0.55 10.61
CA ALA A 169 -6.12 -0.45 10.96
C ALA A 169 -7.43 -0.27 10.15
N ILE A 170 -7.84 0.97 9.86
CA ILE A 170 -9.00 1.26 9.01
C ILE A 170 -8.74 0.80 7.58
N THR A 171 -7.57 1.14 7.03
CA THR A 171 -7.12 0.69 5.70
C THR A 171 -7.13 -0.83 5.60
N TYR A 172 -6.54 -1.52 6.57
CA TYR A 172 -6.46 -2.98 6.58
C TYR A 172 -7.84 -3.63 6.68
N LYS A 173 -8.73 -3.12 7.54
CA LYS A 173 -10.12 -3.61 7.64
C LYS A 173 -10.86 -3.46 6.31
N SER A 174 -10.72 -2.31 5.64
CA SER A 174 -11.31 -2.06 4.32
C SER A 174 -10.77 -3.02 3.26
N ILE A 175 -9.46 -3.28 3.26
CA ILE A 175 -8.86 -4.23 2.33
C ILE A 175 -9.31 -5.66 2.62
N CYS A 176 -9.50 -6.04 3.89
CA CYS A 176 -10.07 -7.34 4.22
C CYS A 176 -11.48 -7.50 3.65
N ASP A 177 -12.32 -6.47 3.71
CA ASP A 177 -13.64 -6.47 3.03
C ASP A 177 -13.47 -6.63 1.51
N TYR A 178 -12.53 -5.89 0.91
CA TYR A 178 -12.27 -5.95 -0.52
C TYR A 178 -11.89 -7.36 -1.01
N VAL A 179 -11.01 -8.04 -0.28
CA VAL A 179 -10.54 -9.39 -0.64
C VAL A 179 -11.44 -10.51 -0.09
N GLY A 180 -12.43 -10.19 0.75
CA GLY A 180 -13.40 -11.14 1.29
C GLY A 180 -12.89 -12.00 2.46
N ILE A 181 -12.00 -11.46 3.30
CA ILE A 181 -11.50 -12.13 4.51
C ILE A 181 -11.87 -11.37 5.78
N SER A 182 -11.70 -11.99 6.95
CA SER A 182 -11.86 -11.29 8.24
C SER A 182 -10.50 -10.77 8.72
N PRO A 183 -10.41 -9.52 9.20
CA PRO A 183 -9.16 -8.95 9.67
C PRO A 183 -8.67 -9.67 10.93
N LEU A 184 -7.35 -9.90 11.01
CA LEU A 184 -6.71 -10.48 12.19
C LEU A 184 -6.83 -9.52 13.38
N SER A 185 -7.59 -9.92 14.41
CA SER A 185 -7.87 -9.06 15.57
C SER A 185 -6.62 -8.71 16.36
N SER A 186 -5.63 -9.60 16.43
CA SER A 186 -4.32 -9.35 17.04
C SER A 186 -3.59 -8.20 16.35
N VAL A 187 -3.49 -8.26 15.02
CA VAL A 187 -2.83 -7.21 14.22
C VAL A 187 -3.55 -5.87 14.34
N VAL A 188 -4.89 -5.87 14.30
CA VAL A 188 -5.69 -4.66 14.52
C VAL A 188 -5.39 -4.07 15.90
N TRP A 189 -5.36 -4.90 16.95
CA TRP A 189 -5.10 -4.45 18.31
C TRP A 189 -3.69 -3.89 18.46
N ASP A 190 -2.68 -4.55 17.88
CA ASP A 190 -1.29 -4.08 17.93
C ASP A 190 -1.14 -2.71 17.25
N ILE A 191 -1.77 -2.51 16.10
CA ILE A 191 -1.72 -1.26 15.34
C ILE A 191 -2.50 -0.14 16.04
N GLU A 192 -3.61 -0.44 16.71
CA GLU A 192 -4.41 0.55 17.42
C GLU A 192 -3.82 0.94 18.78
N ASN A 193 -3.07 0.04 19.44
CA ASN A 193 -2.67 0.20 20.84
C ASN A 193 -1.16 0.05 21.08
N LEU A 194 -0.55 -1.05 20.64
CA LEU A 194 0.85 -1.38 20.96
C LEU A 194 1.86 -0.53 20.19
N TYR A 195 1.71 -0.48 18.88
CA TYR A 195 2.62 0.20 17.96
C TYR A 195 2.68 1.71 18.17
N PRO A 196 1.56 2.45 18.30
CA PRO A 196 1.62 3.88 18.57
C PRO A 196 2.24 4.16 19.94
N PHE A 197 1.93 3.36 20.96
CA PHE A 197 2.49 3.52 22.32
C PHE A 197 4.00 3.38 22.34
N ASN A 198 4.54 2.43 21.57
CA ASN A 198 5.99 2.18 21.48
C ASN A 198 6.66 2.93 20.32
N SER A 199 5.94 3.82 19.63
CA SER A 199 6.43 4.55 18.45
C SER A 199 7.02 3.65 17.36
N ILE A 200 6.53 2.41 17.23
CA ILE A 200 7.01 1.44 16.24
C ILE A 200 6.71 1.98 14.84
N ARG A 201 7.73 2.03 13.97
CA ARG A 201 7.64 2.43 12.55
C ARG A 201 7.96 1.29 11.59
N GLU A 202 8.24 0.11 12.14
CA GLU A 202 8.54 -1.10 11.39
C GLU A 202 7.31 -2.00 11.34
N PHE A 203 6.90 -2.34 10.13
CA PHE A 203 5.89 -3.34 9.88
C PHE A 203 6.59 -4.67 9.60
N ASN A 204 6.64 -5.52 10.63
CA ASN A 204 7.37 -6.79 10.60
C ASN A 204 6.40 -7.96 10.40
N LEU A 205 6.43 -8.59 9.22
CA LEU A 205 5.60 -9.76 8.93
C LEU A 205 5.93 -10.95 9.83
N ASN A 206 7.16 -11.01 10.38
CA ASN A 206 7.56 -12.09 11.27
C ASN A 206 6.87 -12.03 12.63
N GLU A 207 6.35 -10.87 13.03
CA GLU A 207 5.63 -10.66 14.30
C GLU A 207 4.14 -10.99 14.17
N ILE A 208 3.67 -11.35 12.97
CA ILE A 208 2.27 -11.67 12.71
C ILE A 208 2.06 -13.17 12.91
N TYR A 209 1.41 -13.52 14.00
CA TYR A 209 1.10 -14.90 14.36
C TYR A 209 -0.18 -15.38 13.66
N GLN A 210 -0.19 -16.66 13.25
CA GLN A 210 -1.37 -17.36 12.72
C GLN A 210 -2.01 -16.76 11.45
N SER A 211 -1.24 -16.00 10.66
CA SER A 211 -1.69 -15.54 9.34
C SER A 211 -1.59 -16.66 8.29
N ASN A 212 -2.58 -16.72 7.40
CA ASN A 212 -2.48 -17.47 6.15
C ASN A 212 -2.03 -16.55 4.99
N ALA A 213 -1.87 -17.11 3.78
CA ALA A 213 -1.38 -16.36 2.63
C ALA A 213 -2.29 -15.18 2.19
N ASN A 214 -3.61 -15.31 2.36
CA ASN A 214 -4.54 -14.21 2.05
C ASN A 214 -4.44 -13.08 3.08
N ASP A 215 -4.19 -13.41 4.35
CA ASP A 215 -3.96 -12.39 5.38
C ASP A 215 -2.69 -11.59 5.08
N VAL A 216 -1.58 -12.28 4.76
CA VAL A 216 -0.32 -11.64 4.38
C VAL A 216 -0.51 -10.76 3.15
N LYS A 217 -1.21 -11.25 2.13
CA LYS A 217 -1.53 -10.46 0.93
C LYS A 217 -2.34 -9.20 1.26
N ALA A 218 -3.36 -9.30 2.11
CA ALA A 218 -4.17 -8.16 2.53
C ALA A 218 -3.34 -7.12 3.32
N LEU A 219 -2.44 -7.57 4.20
CA LEU A 219 -1.54 -6.70 4.96
C LEU A 219 -0.54 -5.97 4.04
N ILE A 220 0.04 -6.69 3.08
CA ILE A 220 0.93 -6.10 2.06
C ILE A 220 0.15 -5.11 1.19
N MET A 221 -1.09 -5.41 0.81
CA MET A 221 -1.93 -4.47 0.04
C MET A 221 -2.23 -3.20 0.85
N ALA A 222 -2.44 -3.30 2.17
CA ALA A 222 -2.66 -2.14 3.04
C ALA A 222 -1.47 -1.19 3.07
N MET A 223 -0.25 -1.72 2.95
CA MET A 223 0.96 -0.91 2.82
C MET A 223 0.97 0.00 1.58
N ALA A 224 0.14 -0.25 0.55
CA ALA A 224 0.05 0.64 -0.61
C ALA A 224 -0.50 2.04 -0.24
N TYR A 225 -1.34 2.12 0.80
CA TYR A 225 -1.99 3.34 1.24
C TYR A 225 -1.44 3.87 2.59
N ASN A 226 -0.33 3.30 3.04
CA ASN A 226 0.31 3.63 4.31
C ASN A 226 1.03 4.98 4.26
N ASN A 227 0.85 5.78 5.31
CA ASN A 227 1.54 7.05 5.54
C ASN A 227 2.32 7.09 6.88
N TYR A 228 2.46 5.95 7.57
CA TYR A 228 3.08 5.87 8.90
C TYR A 228 4.31 4.97 8.96
N PHE A 229 4.20 3.71 8.52
CA PHE A 229 5.32 2.75 8.57
C PHE A 229 6.41 3.14 7.59
N THR A 230 7.65 3.22 8.08
CA THR A 230 8.83 3.57 7.28
C THR A 230 9.73 2.37 7.01
N SER A 231 9.51 1.24 7.69
CA SER A 231 10.23 -0.02 7.49
C SER A 231 9.26 -1.17 7.22
N PHE A 232 9.57 -2.00 6.22
CA PHE A 232 8.87 -3.26 5.95
C PHE A 232 9.86 -4.42 6.09
N VAL A 233 9.53 -5.40 6.92
CA VAL A 233 10.39 -6.54 7.22
C VAL A 233 9.67 -7.85 6.92
N ALA A 234 10.34 -8.69 6.14
CA ALA A 234 10.06 -10.10 5.98
C ALA A 234 11.40 -10.84 6.04
N SER A 235 11.58 -11.72 7.02
CA SER A 235 12.82 -12.47 7.13
C SER A 235 12.65 -13.91 7.56
N ASN A 236 13.44 -14.83 7.00
CA ASN A 236 13.40 -16.25 7.35
C ASN A 236 11.98 -16.84 7.27
N CYS A 237 11.23 -16.39 6.27
CA CYS A 237 9.86 -16.79 6.02
C CYS A 237 9.72 -17.13 4.54
N LYS A 238 8.58 -17.71 4.14
CA LYS A 238 8.28 -17.95 2.73
C LYS A 238 7.26 -16.92 2.25
N LEU A 239 7.63 -16.12 1.27
CA LEU A 239 6.68 -15.33 0.48
C LEU A 239 6.45 -16.01 -0.86
N SER A 240 5.22 -16.40 -1.12
CA SER A 240 4.76 -16.97 -2.39
C SER A 240 4.84 -15.96 -3.54
N THR A 241 4.72 -16.45 -4.76
CA THR A 241 4.63 -15.61 -5.96
C THR A 241 3.49 -14.59 -5.85
N ASP A 242 2.34 -14.98 -5.30
CA ASP A 242 1.19 -14.07 -5.18
C ASP A 242 1.42 -12.95 -4.15
N GLU A 243 2.04 -13.27 -3.02
CA GLU A 243 2.38 -12.28 -1.98
C GLU A 243 3.48 -11.32 -2.47
N THR A 244 4.48 -11.83 -3.18
CA THR A 244 5.54 -10.99 -3.80
C THR A 244 5.02 -10.13 -4.96
N ASN A 245 4.07 -10.64 -5.75
CA ASN A 245 3.37 -9.84 -6.75
C ASN A 245 2.56 -8.71 -6.09
N GLN A 246 1.89 -9.00 -4.98
CA GLN A 246 1.19 -7.98 -4.22
C GLN A 246 2.16 -6.93 -3.65
N LEU A 247 3.34 -7.36 -3.15
CA LEU A 247 4.38 -6.46 -2.67
C LEU A 247 4.90 -5.57 -3.82
N THR A 248 5.07 -6.14 -5.01
CA THR A 248 5.44 -5.42 -6.22
C THR A 248 4.45 -4.31 -6.54
N GLU A 249 3.14 -4.61 -6.58
CA GLU A 249 2.11 -3.60 -6.81
C GLU A 249 2.06 -2.52 -5.72
N THR A 250 2.20 -2.93 -4.46
CA THR A 250 2.28 -2.01 -3.31
C THR A 250 3.45 -1.03 -3.46
N LEU A 251 4.63 -1.52 -3.85
CA LEU A 251 5.83 -0.70 -3.97
C LEU A 251 5.82 0.24 -5.17
N LYS A 252 4.97 0.01 -6.19
CA LYS A 252 4.79 0.96 -7.30
C LYS A 252 4.17 2.28 -6.87
N VAL A 253 3.40 2.28 -5.78
CA VAL A 253 2.61 3.45 -5.34
C VAL A 253 2.98 3.97 -3.95
N ASN A 254 3.66 3.18 -3.12
CA ASN A 254 4.05 3.60 -1.78
C ASN A 254 5.08 4.74 -1.81
N THR A 255 4.89 5.77 -0.98
CA THR A 255 5.78 6.95 -0.90
C THR A 255 6.37 7.18 0.49
N THR A 256 6.12 6.26 1.41
CA THR A 256 6.41 6.40 2.84
C THR A 256 7.61 5.55 3.26
N LEU A 257 7.78 4.37 2.64
CA LEU A 257 8.84 3.43 3.00
C LEU A 257 10.23 4.01 2.74
N GLN A 258 11.09 3.80 3.73
CA GLN A 258 12.49 4.19 3.75
C GLN A 258 13.40 2.95 3.89
N LYS A 259 12.89 1.86 4.44
CA LYS A 259 13.63 0.63 4.70
C LYS A 259 12.85 -0.59 4.25
N ILE A 260 13.50 -1.48 3.50
CA ILE A 260 12.94 -2.77 3.11
C ILE A 260 13.94 -3.89 3.43
N LEU A 261 13.48 -4.91 4.16
CA LEU A 261 14.24 -6.11 4.48
C LEU A 261 13.46 -7.31 3.99
N LEU A 262 13.99 -7.94 2.96
CA LEU A 262 13.50 -9.18 2.37
C LEU A 262 14.62 -10.20 2.51
N ASN A 263 14.93 -10.64 3.73
CA ASN A 263 16.09 -11.48 4.00
C ASN A 263 15.70 -12.95 4.12
N ASN A 264 16.17 -13.82 3.22
CA ASN A 264 15.78 -15.23 3.18
C ASN A 264 14.24 -15.39 3.14
N ILE A 265 13.58 -14.80 2.12
CA ILE A 265 12.12 -14.86 1.96
C ILE A 265 11.65 -16.10 1.17
N GLN A 266 12.56 -17.00 0.81
CA GLN A 266 12.31 -18.25 0.07
C GLN A 266 11.43 -18.08 -1.20
N SER A 267 11.51 -16.91 -1.84
CA SER A 267 10.82 -16.61 -3.10
C SER A 267 11.70 -16.93 -4.31
N SER A 268 11.09 -16.98 -5.50
CA SER A 268 11.84 -17.10 -6.74
C SER A 268 12.66 -15.85 -7.03
N LYS A 269 13.72 -15.99 -7.83
CA LYS A 269 14.52 -14.85 -8.28
C LYS A 269 13.69 -13.89 -9.12
N GLU A 270 12.76 -14.40 -9.92
CA GLU A 270 11.84 -13.60 -10.74
C GLU A 270 10.96 -12.70 -9.86
N SER A 271 10.42 -13.22 -8.76
CA SER A 271 9.64 -12.44 -7.80
C SER A 271 10.43 -11.29 -7.18
N ILE A 272 11.69 -11.54 -6.78
CA ILE A 272 12.53 -10.49 -6.21
C ILE A 272 12.92 -9.46 -7.28
N MET A 273 13.20 -9.88 -8.51
CA MET A 273 13.46 -8.97 -9.61
C MET A 273 12.24 -8.11 -9.96
N SER A 274 11.01 -8.64 -9.86
CA SER A 274 9.79 -7.85 -10.01
C SER A 274 9.66 -6.78 -8.93
N VAL A 275 9.96 -7.14 -7.67
CA VAL A 275 10.02 -6.17 -6.55
C VAL A 275 11.05 -5.07 -6.82
N LEU A 276 12.26 -5.42 -7.26
CA LEU A 276 13.31 -4.47 -7.64
C LEU A 276 12.86 -3.58 -8.81
N GLY A 277 12.17 -4.15 -9.81
CA GLY A 277 11.59 -3.39 -10.92
C GLY A 277 10.58 -2.34 -10.45
N ALA A 278 9.66 -2.69 -9.55
CA ALA A 278 8.71 -1.73 -8.98
C ALA A 278 9.42 -0.59 -8.22
N LEU A 279 10.49 -0.89 -7.48
CA LEU A 279 11.31 0.13 -6.82
C LEU A 279 11.99 1.06 -7.83
N THR A 280 12.49 0.51 -8.94
CA THR A 280 13.11 1.28 -10.02
C THR A 280 12.14 2.27 -10.67
N ASP A 281 10.88 1.86 -10.86
CA ASP A 281 9.85 2.66 -11.52
C ASP A 281 9.23 3.72 -10.59
N ASN A 282 9.23 3.48 -9.28
CA ASN A 282 8.65 4.40 -8.31
C ASN A 282 9.60 5.55 -7.94
N LYS A 283 9.50 6.66 -8.68
CA LYS A 283 10.30 7.87 -8.42
C LYS A 283 9.93 8.64 -7.15
N ALA A 284 8.82 8.30 -6.51
CA ALA A 284 8.35 8.97 -5.30
C ALA A 284 8.78 8.23 -4.01
N ILE A 285 9.34 7.02 -4.12
CA ILE A 285 9.82 6.27 -2.96
C ILE A 285 11.05 6.93 -2.33
N LYS A 286 11.13 6.88 -1.01
CA LYS A 286 12.21 7.51 -0.22
C LYS A 286 13.14 6.46 0.39
N LEU A 287 13.38 5.37 -0.36
CA LEU A 287 14.12 4.22 0.15
C LEU A 287 15.59 4.56 0.38
N GLN A 288 16.08 4.31 1.59
CA GLN A 288 17.45 4.53 2.03
C GLN A 288 18.12 3.26 2.55
N HIS A 289 17.38 2.18 2.74
CA HIS A 289 17.89 0.89 3.21
C HIS A 289 17.26 -0.25 2.41
N ILE A 290 18.10 -1.08 1.79
CA ILE A 290 17.69 -2.30 1.11
C ILE A 290 18.49 -3.49 1.63
N ASN A 291 17.79 -4.50 2.11
CA ASN A 291 18.35 -5.80 2.43
C ASN A 291 17.60 -6.87 1.64
N ILE A 292 18.30 -7.54 0.74
CA ILE A 292 17.79 -8.69 -0.02
C ILE A 292 18.70 -9.91 0.16
N GLY A 293 19.44 -9.95 1.27
CA GLY A 293 20.37 -10.99 1.62
C GLY A 293 19.73 -12.38 1.72
N ASN A 294 20.56 -13.40 1.57
CA ASN A 294 20.19 -14.81 1.71
C ASN A 294 19.06 -15.25 0.76
N ASN A 295 18.89 -14.57 -0.38
CA ASN A 295 18.02 -15.00 -1.47
C ASN A 295 18.83 -15.40 -2.70
N ILE A 296 18.29 -16.26 -3.55
CA ILE A 296 18.95 -16.65 -4.80
C ILE A 296 18.69 -15.55 -5.84
N LEU A 297 19.69 -14.72 -6.14
CA LEU A 297 19.59 -13.64 -7.14
C LEU A 297 20.39 -13.91 -8.41
N GLU A 298 21.50 -14.64 -8.28
CA GLU A 298 22.46 -14.89 -9.37
C GLU A 298 22.90 -13.57 -10.04
N SER A 299 23.47 -13.64 -11.25
CA SER A 299 23.94 -12.45 -11.98
C SER A 299 22.82 -11.46 -12.30
N LYS A 300 21.65 -11.95 -12.74
CA LYS A 300 20.56 -11.09 -13.22
C LYS A 300 19.95 -10.25 -12.10
N GLY A 301 19.73 -10.85 -10.93
CA GLY A 301 19.17 -10.13 -9.78
C GLY A 301 20.12 -9.06 -9.23
N ILE A 302 21.43 -9.29 -9.27
CA ILE A 302 22.42 -8.29 -8.84
C ILE A 302 22.49 -7.11 -9.82
N VAL A 303 22.44 -7.37 -11.14
CA VAL A 303 22.36 -6.29 -12.14
C VAL A 303 21.08 -5.48 -11.97
N ALA A 304 19.94 -6.15 -11.76
CA ALA A 304 18.66 -5.48 -11.49
C ALA A 304 18.74 -4.58 -10.25
N LEU A 305 19.35 -5.06 -9.15
CA LEU A 305 19.59 -4.24 -7.97
C LEU A 305 20.45 -3.00 -8.27
N GLY A 306 21.51 -3.17 -9.06
CA GLY A 306 22.35 -2.04 -9.50
C GLY A 306 21.52 -0.95 -10.18
N SER A 307 20.66 -1.34 -11.13
CA SER A 307 19.73 -0.41 -11.78
C SER A 307 18.74 0.23 -10.79
N THR A 308 18.21 -0.54 -9.83
CA THR A 308 17.34 0.00 -8.77
C THR A 308 18.06 1.05 -7.94
N ILE A 309 19.30 0.81 -7.51
CA ILE A 309 20.08 1.77 -6.72
C ILE A 309 20.33 3.06 -7.50
N GLN A 310 20.66 2.97 -8.79
CA GLN A 310 20.85 4.14 -9.66
C GLN A 310 19.58 4.98 -9.81
N SER A 311 18.40 4.37 -9.64
CA SER A 311 17.12 5.07 -9.76
C SER A 311 16.78 5.95 -8.55
N PHE A 312 17.42 5.73 -7.39
CA PHE A 312 17.11 6.45 -6.15
C PHE A 312 17.77 7.82 -6.13
N ALA A 313 16.95 8.86 -6.30
CA ALA A 313 17.43 10.25 -6.39
C ALA A 313 18.21 10.70 -5.15
N THR A 314 17.82 10.25 -3.95
CA THR A 314 18.43 10.66 -2.67
C THR A 314 19.63 9.80 -2.26
N GLY A 315 19.96 8.76 -3.03
CA GLY A 315 21.00 7.79 -2.67
C GLY A 315 20.57 6.83 -1.57
N ILE A 316 21.28 5.71 -1.45
CA ILE A 316 21.00 4.68 -0.44
C ILE A 316 22.12 4.64 0.61
N THR A 317 21.73 4.47 1.87
CA THR A 317 22.65 4.45 3.02
C THR A 317 23.05 3.04 3.42
N HIS A 318 22.21 2.03 3.13
CA HIS A 318 22.43 0.65 3.56
C HIS A 318 22.06 -0.32 2.44
N ILE A 319 23.02 -1.14 2.04
CA ILE A 319 22.84 -2.23 1.08
C ILE A 319 23.31 -3.53 1.72
N ASN A 320 22.43 -4.53 1.78
CA ASN A 320 22.82 -5.90 2.12
C ASN A 320 22.42 -6.88 1.00
N VAL A 321 23.43 -7.52 0.43
CA VAL A 321 23.35 -8.56 -0.61
C VAL A 321 24.20 -9.78 -0.24
N GLU A 322 24.26 -10.12 1.04
CA GLU A 322 24.98 -11.31 1.49
C GLU A 322 24.35 -12.61 0.98
N SER A 323 25.17 -13.64 0.76
CA SER A 323 24.73 -15.00 0.41
C SER A 323 23.78 -15.07 -0.80
N CYS A 324 23.93 -14.18 -1.78
CA CYS A 324 22.99 -14.06 -2.91
C CYS A 324 23.30 -14.98 -4.11
N GLN A 325 24.23 -15.93 -3.92
CA GLN A 325 24.72 -16.88 -4.95
C GLN A 325 25.27 -16.18 -6.21
N THR A 326 25.93 -15.04 -6.04
CA THR A 326 26.53 -14.29 -7.16
C THR A 326 28.04 -14.48 -7.28
N SER A 327 28.62 -13.99 -8.39
CA SER A 327 30.04 -14.03 -8.75
C SER A 327 30.67 -12.64 -8.85
N GLY A 328 31.96 -12.57 -9.21
CA GLY A 328 32.73 -11.31 -9.26
C GLY A 328 32.18 -10.28 -10.25
N LYS A 329 31.92 -10.67 -11.51
CA LYS A 329 31.47 -9.72 -12.57
C LYS A 329 30.14 -9.01 -12.25
N PRO A 330 29.08 -9.69 -11.78
CA PRO A 330 27.86 -8.99 -11.38
C PRO A 330 28.07 -8.05 -10.19
N LEU A 331 28.92 -8.42 -9.21
CA LEU A 331 29.26 -7.54 -8.10
C LEU A 331 30.04 -6.30 -8.55
N GLU A 332 30.94 -6.46 -9.51
CA GLU A 332 31.63 -5.34 -10.18
C GLU A 332 30.62 -4.39 -10.85
N SER A 333 29.62 -4.94 -11.56
CA SER A 333 28.52 -4.15 -12.10
C SER A 333 27.73 -3.41 -11.02
N LEU A 334 27.46 -4.05 -9.88
CA LEU A 334 26.79 -3.41 -8.74
C LEU A 334 27.62 -2.24 -8.19
N PHE A 335 28.94 -2.41 -8.05
CA PHE A 335 29.83 -1.32 -7.63
C PHE A 335 29.82 -0.16 -8.62
N ASN A 336 29.91 -0.43 -9.92
CA ASN A 336 29.82 0.60 -10.95
C ASN A 336 28.47 1.34 -10.89
N SER A 337 27.36 0.62 -10.64
CA SER A 337 26.06 1.23 -10.42
C SER A 337 26.02 2.12 -9.18
N ILE A 338 26.63 1.70 -8.06
CA ILE A 338 26.75 2.51 -6.84
C ILE A 338 27.55 3.79 -7.11
N LEU A 339 28.72 3.66 -7.76
CA LEU A 339 29.60 4.78 -8.12
C LEU A 339 28.90 5.80 -9.03
N ALA A 340 28.05 5.32 -9.95
CA ALA A 340 27.27 6.15 -10.85
C ALA A 340 25.95 6.68 -10.25
N SER A 341 25.69 6.46 -8.95
CA SER A 341 24.44 6.87 -8.28
C SER A 341 24.70 7.94 -7.22
N SER A 342 23.64 8.59 -6.72
CA SER A 342 23.69 9.47 -5.54
C SER A 342 24.15 8.74 -4.25
N SER A 343 24.32 7.41 -4.30
CA SER A 343 24.70 6.59 -3.16
C SER A 343 26.18 6.74 -2.77
N ILE A 344 27.06 7.18 -3.68
CA ILE A 344 28.51 7.26 -3.40
C ILE A 344 28.84 8.14 -2.19
N GLY A 345 28.09 9.22 -1.97
CA GLY A 345 28.28 10.12 -0.82
C GLY A 345 27.42 9.79 0.40
N THR A 346 26.53 8.80 0.30
CA THR A 346 25.52 8.50 1.35
C THR A 346 25.62 7.08 1.91
N LEU A 347 26.28 6.16 1.20
CA LEU A 347 26.35 4.74 1.53
C LEU A 347 27.20 4.46 2.78
N GLN A 348 26.55 4.04 3.86
CA GLN A 348 27.14 3.78 5.18
C GLN A 348 27.39 2.32 5.49
N PHE A 349 26.64 1.42 4.84
CA PHE A 349 26.76 0.01 5.05
C PHE A 349 26.64 -0.73 3.72
N LEU A 350 27.61 -1.60 3.46
CA LEU A 350 27.61 -2.51 2.33
C LEU A 350 28.05 -3.90 2.82
N SER A 351 27.15 -4.86 2.75
CA SER A 351 27.47 -6.28 2.93
C SER A 351 27.33 -7.03 1.61
N ILE A 352 28.42 -7.70 1.23
CA ILE A 352 28.48 -8.63 0.10
C ILE A 352 28.93 -10.02 0.56
N ASN A 353 28.88 -10.28 1.86
CA ASN A 353 29.42 -11.49 2.50
C ASN A 353 28.90 -12.77 1.86
N ASN A 354 29.68 -13.85 1.94
CA ASN A 354 29.32 -15.18 1.45
C ASN A 354 28.94 -15.23 -0.05
N ASN A 355 29.45 -14.29 -0.86
CA ASN A 355 29.38 -14.38 -2.32
C ASN A 355 30.74 -14.82 -2.89
N LYS A 356 30.76 -15.25 -4.16
CA LYS A 356 32.01 -15.64 -4.83
C LYS A 356 32.72 -14.40 -5.35
N LEU A 357 33.77 -13.99 -4.66
CA LEU A 357 34.70 -12.97 -5.16
C LEU A 357 35.79 -13.68 -5.96
N GLU A 358 35.62 -13.73 -7.28
CA GLU A 358 36.75 -13.96 -8.16
C GLU A 358 37.62 -12.70 -8.11
N LEU A 359 38.94 -12.86 -8.10
CA LEU A 359 39.89 -11.75 -8.27
C LEU A 359 39.73 -11.20 -9.69
N CYS A 360 38.65 -10.47 -9.96
CA CYS A 360 38.70 -9.43 -10.98
C CYS A 360 39.83 -8.49 -10.56
N GLN A 361 40.63 -8.02 -11.51
CA GLN A 361 41.53 -6.90 -11.28
C GLN A 361 40.69 -5.78 -10.66
N PHE A 362 40.72 -5.64 -9.33
CA PHE A 362 40.16 -4.49 -8.62
C PHE A 362 41.07 -3.31 -8.99
N VAL A 363 40.98 -2.87 -10.24
CA VAL A 363 41.58 -1.63 -10.71
C VAL A 363 40.79 -0.55 -9.99
N ALA A 364 41.29 -0.19 -8.82
CA ALA A 364 40.69 0.73 -7.86
C ALA A 364 39.33 0.26 -7.31
N CYS A 365 39.35 -0.31 -6.10
CA CYS A 365 38.43 0.24 -5.11
C CYS A 365 38.74 1.74 -5.05
N PRO A 366 37.87 2.64 -5.54
CA PRO A 366 38.21 4.05 -5.62
C PRO A 366 38.66 4.51 -4.25
N THR A 367 39.75 5.27 -4.18
CA THR A 367 40.27 5.83 -2.93
C THR A 367 39.21 6.55 -2.09
N GLU A 368 38.09 6.92 -2.71
CA GLU A 368 36.87 7.45 -2.12
C GLU A 368 36.19 6.48 -1.15
N TRP A 369 36.14 5.17 -1.43
CA TRP A 369 35.52 4.18 -0.53
C TRP A 369 36.27 3.99 0.78
N ARG A 370 37.59 4.25 0.80
CA ARG A 370 38.39 4.17 2.04
C ARG A 370 38.12 5.34 3.00
N ARG A 371 37.51 6.43 2.53
CA ARG A 371 37.27 7.64 3.34
C ARG A 371 35.89 7.65 4.00
N SER A 372 34.94 6.82 3.56
CA SER A 372 33.63 6.67 4.19
C SER A 372 33.28 5.20 4.45
N GLN A 373 33.31 4.83 5.74
CA GLN A 373 32.50 3.74 6.33
C GLN A 373 32.94 2.27 6.20
N SER A 374 32.36 1.49 7.12
CA SER A 374 32.62 0.08 7.44
C SER A 374 32.08 -0.86 6.34
N ALA A 375 32.82 -1.02 5.25
CA ALA A 375 32.59 -2.14 4.34
C ALA A 375 32.97 -3.46 5.04
N VAL A 376 31.98 -4.33 5.27
CA VAL A 376 32.21 -5.65 5.88
C VAL A 376 32.42 -6.66 4.75
N LEU A 377 33.65 -7.16 4.60
CA LEU A 377 34.07 -8.11 3.55
C LEU A 377 34.34 -9.52 4.10
N THR A 378 33.70 -9.92 5.19
CA THR A 378 33.97 -11.18 5.90
C THR A 378 33.31 -12.39 5.23
N GLY A 379 34.04 -13.50 5.07
CA GLY A 379 33.48 -14.78 4.63
C GLY A 379 33.40 -15.02 3.11
N ASN A 380 33.97 -14.12 2.29
CA ASN A 380 34.02 -14.31 0.84
C ASN A 380 35.13 -15.32 0.45
N ARG A 381 34.80 -16.28 -0.43
CA ARG A 381 35.78 -17.24 -0.94
C ARG A 381 36.57 -16.61 -2.08
N ALA A 382 37.78 -16.12 -1.81
CA ALA A 382 38.75 -15.79 -2.85
C ALA A 382 39.39 -17.10 -3.36
N SER A 383 39.16 -17.46 -4.62
CA SER A 383 39.88 -18.56 -5.24
C SER A 383 41.33 -18.12 -5.52
N LYS A 384 42.29 -18.68 -4.78
CA LYS A 384 43.72 -18.63 -5.15
C LYS A 384 43.87 -19.33 -6.51
N VAL A 385 44.16 -18.57 -7.56
CA VAL A 385 44.80 -19.12 -8.76
C VAL A 385 46.30 -19.04 -8.51
N SER A 386 46.97 -20.18 -8.53
CA SER A 386 48.42 -20.27 -8.44
C SER A 386 49.06 -19.46 -9.56
N GLU A 387 49.98 -18.57 -9.22
CA GLU A 387 50.90 -17.96 -10.18
C GLU A 387 51.63 -19.08 -10.95
N ARG A 388 51.49 -19.07 -12.27
CA ARG A 388 52.44 -19.66 -13.21
C ARG A 388 52.62 -18.71 -14.38
#